data_AF-A0A3R9LZR3-F1
#
_entry.id   AF-A0A3R9LZR3-F1
#
_cell.length_a   1.000
_cell.length_b   1.000
_cell.length_c   1.000
_cell.angle_alpha   90.00
_cell.angle_beta   90.00
_cell.angle_gamma   90.00
#
_symmetry.space_group_name_H-M   'P 1'
#
loop_
_entity.id
_entity.type
_entity.pdbx_description
1 polymer ?
#
loop_
_entity_poly.entity_id
_entity_poly.type
_entity_poly.pdbx_seq_one_letter_code
_entity_poly.pdbx_strand_id
1 'polypeptide(L)'
;MVILSNKENWLVYPEEIAKRLNVSRDMIDRHLKKLEDAGYMRVVKKSLGRGRGVQTFRFFSDIKITDFQFEIMLQRLEDTLQKLSTV
;
A
#
# COMPACT_ATOMS: atom_id res chain seq x y z
N MET A 1 0.30 -9.35 -15.09
CA MET A 1 0.60 -8.59 -13.86
C MET A 1 -0.72 -8.17 -13.25
N VAL A 2 -1.24 -8.96 -12.31
CA VAL A 2 -2.51 -8.66 -11.64
C VAL A 2 -2.16 -8.00 -10.32
N ILE A 3 -2.18 -6.67 -10.30
CA ILE A 3 -2.19 -5.93 -9.03
C ILE A 3 -3.53 -6.28 -8.39
N LEU A 4 -3.49 -6.97 -7.24
CA LEU A 4 -4.64 -7.41 -6.45
C LEU A 4 -5.78 -6.38 -6.53
N SER A 5 -6.71 -6.62 -7.44
CA SER A 5 -7.86 -5.79 -7.70
C SER A 5 -8.87 -6.06 -6.59
N ASN A 6 -8.76 -5.37 -5.47
CA ASN A 6 -9.81 -5.36 -4.47
C ASN A 6 -9.84 -4.00 -3.75
N LYS A 7 -10.93 -3.26 -4.01
CA LYS A 7 -11.23 -1.84 -3.73
C LYS A 7 -10.69 -0.82 -4.74
N GLU A 8 -11.52 0.19 -5.01
CA GLU A 8 -11.17 1.41 -5.79
C GLU A 8 -10.01 2.20 -5.17
N ASN A 9 -9.68 1.93 -3.91
CA ASN A 9 -8.54 2.51 -3.22
C ASN A 9 -7.38 1.51 -3.13
N TRP A 10 -6.17 2.02 -3.37
CA TRP A 10 -4.89 1.30 -3.37
C TRP A 10 -4.45 0.84 -1.96
N LEU A 11 -5.39 0.43 -1.10
CA LEU A 11 -5.19 0.21 0.31
C LEU A 11 -5.21 -1.27 0.67
N VAL A 12 -4.13 -1.69 1.30
CA VAL A 12 -4.04 -3.00 1.94
C VAL A 12 -4.32 -2.82 3.43
N TYR A 13 -5.28 -3.59 3.94
CA TYR A 13 -5.78 -3.53 5.32
C TYR A 13 -5.33 -4.79 6.08
N PRO A 14 -4.20 -4.74 6.84
CA PRO A 14 -3.69 -5.92 7.57
C PRO A 14 -4.70 -6.52 8.55
N GLU A 15 -5.52 -5.67 9.18
CA GLU A 15 -6.57 -6.07 10.11
C GLU A 15 -7.61 -6.99 9.44
N GLU A 16 -8.07 -6.63 8.24
CA GLU A 16 -9.05 -7.43 7.49
C GLU A 16 -8.46 -8.76 7.02
N ILE A 17 -7.18 -8.76 6.62
CA ILE A 17 -6.46 -9.99 6.25
C ILE A 17 -6.36 -10.91 7.46
N ALA A 18 -5.95 -10.36 8.62
CA ALA A 18 -5.83 -11.09 9.87
C ALA A 18 -7.17 -11.73 10.28
N LYS A 19 -8.26 -10.94 10.24
CA LYS A 19 -9.61 -11.39 10.53
C LYS A 19 -10.07 -12.53 9.61
N ARG A 20 -9.85 -12.40 8.30
CA ARG A 20 -10.26 -13.42 7.31
C ARG A 20 -9.48 -14.73 7.42
N LEU A 21 -8.21 -14.64 7.80
CA LEU A 21 -7.35 -15.80 8.01
C LEU A 21 -7.43 -16.37 9.43
N ASN A 22 -8.18 -15.72 10.33
CA ASN A 22 -8.25 -16.05 11.75
C ASN A 22 -6.87 -16.14 12.43
N VAL A 23 -6.01 -15.15 12.15
CA VAL A 23 -4.66 -15.03 12.73
C VAL A 23 -4.49 -13.65 13.37
N SER A 24 -3.42 -13.47 14.14
CA SER A 24 -3.13 -12.15 14.73
C SER A 24 -2.67 -11.15 13.67
N ARG A 25 -3.02 -9.87 13.86
CA ARG A 25 -2.55 -8.80 12.99
C ARG A 25 -1.02 -8.65 13.00
N ASP A 26 -0.38 -8.93 14.14
CA ASP A 26 1.09 -8.96 14.24
C ASP A 26 1.73 -10.04 13.38
N MET A 27 1.05 -11.18 13.17
CA MET A 27 1.52 -12.19 12.23
C MET A 27 1.54 -11.62 10.80
N ILE A 28 0.46 -10.96 10.38
CA ILE A 28 0.38 -10.35 9.04
C ILE A 28 1.47 -9.29 8.87
N ASP A 29 1.66 -8.42 9.86
CA ASP A 29 2.72 -7.42 9.83
C ASP A 29 4.11 -8.01 9.64
N ARG A 30 4.44 -9.10 10.35
CA ARG A 30 5.73 -9.78 10.19
C ARG A 30 5.90 -10.32 8.77
N HIS A 31 4.85 -10.84 8.15
CA HIS A 31 4.90 -11.31 6.76
C HIS A 31 5.05 -10.15 5.77
N LEU A 32 4.32 -9.05 5.97
CA LEU A 32 4.47 -7.85 5.17
C LEU A 32 5.90 -7.28 5.28
N LYS A 33 6.47 -7.26 6.48
CA LYS A 33 7.84 -6.79 6.70
C LYS A 33 8.86 -7.62 5.92
N LYS A 34 8.70 -8.95 5.89
CA LYS A 34 9.55 -9.83 5.06
C LYS A 34 9.47 -9.48 3.57
N LEU A 35 8.29 -9.14 3.05
CA LEU A 35 8.13 -8.73 1.66
C LEU A 35 8.78 -7.36 1.39
N GLU A 36 8.69 -6.44 2.34
CA GLU A 36 9.36 -5.14 2.26
C GLU A 36 10.88 -5.30 2.20
N ASP A 37 11.43 -6.07 3.14
CA ASP A 37 12.87 -6.28 3.27
C ASP A 37 13.44 -7.05 2.05
N ALA A 38 12.63 -7.92 1.43
CA ALA A 38 12.99 -8.63 0.21
C ALA A 38 12.81 -7.79 -1.08
N GLY A 39 12.23 -6.59 -0.99
CA GLY A 39 12.03 -5.66 -2.11
C GLY A 39 10.77 -5.92 -2.95
N TYR A 40 9.88 -6.81 -2.51
CA TYR A 40 8.62 -7.12 -3.18
C TYR A 40 7.45 -6.24 -2.71
N MET A 41 7.68 -5.48 -1.64
CA MET A 41 6.73 -4.48 -1.15
C MET A 41 7.45 -3.14 -0.88
N ARG A 42 6.78 -2.04 -1.17
CA ARG A 42 7.19 -0.69 -0.73
C ARG A 42 6.04 -0.03 0.00
N VAL A 43 6.37 0.69 1.08
CA VAL A 43 5.40 1.37 1.94
C VAL A 43 5.55 2.88 1.80
N VAL A 44 4.42 3.59 1.64
CA VAL A 44 4.37 5.05 1.55
C VAL A 44 3.36 5.57 2.55
N LYS A 45 3.75 6.54 3.36
CA LYS A 45 2.85 7.26 4.26
C LYS A 45 2.58 8.64 3.70
N LYS A 46 1.32 8.98 3.45
CA LYS A 46 0.92 10.34 3.03
C LYS A 46 -0.02 10.93 4.07
N SER A 47 0.23 12.18 4.43
CA SER A 47 -0.75 12.98 5.17
C SER A 47 -1.81 13.47 4.20
N LEU A 48 -3.07 13.33 4.57
CA LEU A 48 -4.20 13.84 3.77
C LEU A 48 -4.59 15.27 4.17
N GLY A 49 -3.70 16.00 4.86
CA GLY A 49 -3.93 17.36 5.33
C GLY A 49 -4.51 17.46 6.75
N ARG A 50 -4.86 18.69 7.16
CA ARG A 50 -5.28 19.00 8.54
C ARG A 50 -6.54 18.22 8.92
N GLY A 51 -6.41 17.36 9.94
CA GLY A 51 -7.53 16.58 10.51
C GLY A 51 -7.88 15.27 9.80
N ARG A 52 -7.25 14.96 8.63
CA ARG A 52 -7.55 13.73 7.86
C ARG A 52 -6.60 12.57 8.14
N GLY A 53 -5.63 12.76 9.04
CA GLY A 53 -4.69 11.73 9.47
C GLY A 53 -3.62 11.37 8.44
N VAL A 54 -2.89 10.30 8.74
CA VAL A 54 -1.84 9.72 7.88
C VAL A 54 -2.36 8.40 7.32
N GLN A 55 -2.36 8.27 6.00
CA GLN A 55 -2.74 7.04 5.32
C GLN A 55 -1.49 6.30 4.86
N THR A 56 -1.50 4.98 5.01
CA THR A 56 -0.40 4.09 4.62
C THR A 56 -0.79 3.31 3.37
N PHE A 57 -0.03 3.50 2.29
CA PHE A 57 -0.14 2.79 1.03
C PHE A 57 0.94 1.72 0.95
N ARG A 58 0.58 0.55 0.42
CA ARG A 58 1.50 -0.58 0.26
C ARG A 58 1.45 -1.04 -1.19
N PHE A 59 2.56 -0.92 -1.88
CA PHE A 59 2.73 -1.37 -3.26
C PHE A 59 3.35 -2.76 -3.24
N PHE A 60 2.73 -3.70 -3.95
CA PHE A 60 3.23 -5.07 -4.08
C PHE A 60 3.62 -5.35 -5.52
N SER A 61 4.67 -6.14 -5.70
CA SER A 61 5.00 -6.72 -6.98
C SER A 61 5.56 -8.13 -6.80
N ASP A 62 5.24 -8.97 -7.76
CA ASP A 62 5.79 -10.29 -8.04
C ASP A 62 7.29 -10.24 -8.42
N ILE A 63 7.79 -9.07 -8.83
CA ILE A 63 9.21 -8.80 -9.03
C ILE A 63 9.71 -7.75 -8.02
N LYS A 64 11.02 -7.67 -7.82
CA LYS A 64 11.60 -6.63 -6.96
C LYS A 64 11.28 -5.26 -7.54
N ILE A 65 10.71 -4.39 -6.72
CA ILE A 65 10.36 -3.03 -7.10
C ILE A 65 11.66 -2.22 -7.14
N THR A 66 12.06 -1.81 -8.33
CA THR A 66 13.20 -0.89 -8.49
C THR A 66 12.82 0.53 -8.09
N ASP A 67 13.81 1.36 -7.81
CA ASP A 67 13.56 2.75 -7.41
C ASP A 67 12.85 3.53 -8.54
N PHE A 68 13.23 3.31 -9.79
CA PHE A 68 12.55 3.87 -10.97
C PHE A 68 11.07 3.46 -11.05
N GLN A 69 10.78 2.17 -10.86
CA GLN A 69 9.38 1.69 -10.84
C GLN A 69 8.60 2.31 -9.68
N PHE A 70 9.25 2.44 -8.52
CA PHE A 70 8.64 3.02 -7.34
C PHE A 70 8.31 4.51 -7.52
N GLU A 71 9.20 5.29 -8.15
CA GLU A 71 8.94 6.70 -8.51
C GLU A 71 7.70 6.85 -9.40
N ILE A 72 7.57 5.98 -10.42
CA ILE A 72 6.38 5.98 -11.29
C ILE A 72 5.11 5.65 -10.48
N MET A 73 5.19 4.69 -9.55
CA MET A 73 4.06 4.35 -8.67
C MET A 73 3.67 5.51 -7.75
N LEU A 74 4.66 6.24 -7.22
CA LEU A 74 4.45 7.43 -6.41
C LEU A 74 3.74 8.54 -7.18
N GLN A 75 4.20 8.84 -8.40
CA GLN A 75 3.58 9.84 -9.25
C GLN A 75 2.11 9.51 -9.54
N ARG A 76 1.81 8.25 -9.89
CA ARG A 76 0.43 7.79 -10.13
C ARG A 76 -0.45 7.89 -8.89
N LEU A 77 0.11 7.60 -7.71
CA LEU A 77 -0.59 7.78 -6.44
C LEU A 77 -0.94 9.26 -6.22
N GLU A 78 0.01 10.17 -6.43
CA GLU A 78 -0.20 11.61 -6.30
C GLU A 78 -1.26 12.13 -7.27
N ASP A 79 -1.20 11.74 -8.54
CA ASP A 79 -2.21 12.10 -9.55
C ASP A 79 -3.61 11.63 -9.13
N THR A 80 -3.71 10.42 -8.55
CA THR A 80 -4.98 9.85 -8.08
C THR A 80 -5.51 10.62 -6.87
N LEU A 81 -4.65 10.92 -5.90
CA LEU A 81 -5.02 11.69 -4.70
C LEU A 81 -5.42 13.12 -5.05
N GLN A 82 -4.74 13.74 -6.02
CA GLN A 82 -5.08 15.08 -6.49
C GLN A 82 -6.47 15.08 -7.13
N LYS A 83 -6.77 14.14 -8.04
CA LYS A 83 -8.10 14.00 -8.65
C LYS A 83 -9.22 13.82 -7.61
N LEU A 84 -8.97 13.06 -6.55
CA LEU A 84 -9.93 12.86 -5.46
C LEU A 84 -10.14 14.12 -4.60
N SER A 85 -9.19 15.06 -4.59
CA SER A 85 -9.30 16.32 -3.84
C SER A 85 -10.06 17.42 -4.58
N THR A 86 -10.16 17.33 -5.92
CA THR A 86 -10.82 18.31 -6.77
C THR A 86 -12.31 18.03 -7.04
N VAL A 87 -12.84 16.92 -6.51
CA VAL A 87 -14.26 16.52 -6.59
C VAL A 87 -14.99 16.91 -5.32
#